data_AF-A0A962QJQ9-F1
#
_entry.id   AF-A0A962QJQ9-F1
#
_cell.length_a   1.000
_cell.length_b   1.000
_cell.length_c   1.000
_cell.angle_alpha   90.00
_cell.angle_beta   90.00
_cell.angle_gamma   90.00
#
_symmetry.space_group_name_H-M   'P 1'
#
loop_
_entity.id
_entity.type
_entity.pdbx_description
1 polymer ?
#
loop_
_entity_poly.entity_id
_entity_poly.type
_entity_poly.pdbx_seq_one_letter_code
_entity_poly.pdbx_strand_id
1 'polypeptide(L)'
;MNAAKSVLLALGWLACSTSAWASVIDPFISEIHYDNAGTDHDEFVAVTGPSGFDWSGWQVVLYNGANGAEYASEPLQPASALSTGPWTEVVASFDGIQNGPDAIALVSPLGAVAEFLGYEGDVVAVSGPAVGQTSWLLPASEVGVAEGLSLQRQGTLDDWLWGIDAATPGNINVGLVLPPASTVPLPGAWMLAMSGLLVVGGMARRPSATAQVCAVT
;
A
#
# COMPACT_ATOMS: atom_id res chain seq x y z
N MET A 1 24.01 -65.01 -16.45
CA MET A 1 22.63 -64.49 -16.53
C MET A 1 22.05 -64.49 -15.12
N ASN A 2 21.37 -63.40 -14.74
CA ASN A 2 20.70 -63.13 -13.45
C ASN A 2 21.57 -62.48 -12.36
N ALA A 3 21.31 -61.21 -12.04
CA ALA A 3 20.58 -60.81 -10.83
C ALA A 3 20.68 -59.28 -10.65
N ALA A 4 19.52 -58.67 -10.47
CA ALA A 4 19.28 -57.23 -10.44
C ALA A 4 19.99 -56.51 -9.28
N LYS A 5 20.53 -55.32 -9.57
CA LYS A 5 20.75 -54.26 -8.58
C LYS A 5 19.98 -53.03 -9.04
N SER A 6 18.72 -52.94 -8.63
CA SER A 6 17.90 -51.75 -8.82
C SER A 6 18.36 -50.68 -7.83
N VAL A 7 19.17 -49.74 -8.30
CA VAL A 7 19.47 -48.50 -7.57
C VAL A 7 18.39 -47.49 -7.96
N LEU A 8 17.44 -47.24 -7.06
CA LEU A 8 16.50 -46.13 -7.17
C LEU A 8 17.27 -44.83 -6.87
N LEU A 9 17.66 -44.08 -7.90
CA LEU A 9 18.05 -42.68 -7.75
C LEU A 9 16.78 -41.85 -7.53
N ALA A 10 16.56 -41.42 -6.30
CA ALA A 10 15.63 -40.34 -6.00
C ALA A 10 16.31 -39.00 -6.31
N LEU A 11 16.02 -38.42 -7.48
CA LEU A 11 16.37 -37.03 -7.79
C LEU A 11 15.41 -36.11 -7.05
N GLY A 12 15.83 -35.62 -5.88
CA GLY A 12 15.13 -34.54 -5.18
C GLY A 12 15.31 -33.23 -5.94
N TRP A 13 14.25 -32.75 -6.58
CA TRP A 13 14.18 -31.40 -7.10
C TRP A 13 14.00 -30.44 -5.92
N LEU A 14 15.08 -29.80 -5.49
CA LEU A 14 15.01 -28.67 -4.57
C LEU A 14 14.62 -27.44 -5.39
N ALA A 15 13.32 -27.18 -5.50
CA ALA A 15 12.83 -25.90 -6.01
C ALA A 15 13.24 -24.82 -5.00
N CYS A 16 14.29 -24.07 -5.33
CA CYS A 16 14.61 -22.84 -4.63
C CYS A 16 13.52 -21.82 -4.97
N SER A 17 12.49 -21.76 -4.14
CA SER A 17 11.49 -20.69 -4.21
C SER A 17 12.17 -19.40 -3.77
N THR A 18 12.55 -18.55 -4.72
CA THR A 18 12.88 -17.16 -4.38
C THR A 18 11.58 -16.49 -3.95
N SER A 19 11.44 -16.26 -2.65
CA SER A 19 10.35 -15.43 -2.13
C SER A 19 10.45 -14.06 -2.79
N ALA A 20 9.51 -13.73 -3.66
CA ALA A 20 9.29 -12.36 -4.09
C ALA A 20 8.61 -11.66 -2.91
N TRP A 21 9.35 -10.80 -2.23
CA TRP A 21 8.76 -9.92 -1.22
C TRP A 21 7.90 -8.91 -1.99
N ALA A 22 6.58 -8.97 -1.81
CA ALA A 22 5.73 -7.86 -2.24
C ALA A 22 6.09 -6.67 -1.36
N SER A 23 6.60 -5.60 -1.96
CA SER A 23 6.72 -4.33 -1.25
C SER A 23 5.31 -3.79 -1.08
N VAL A 24 4.79 -3.84 0.15
CA VAL A 24 3.62 -3.05 0.50
C VAL A 24 4.11 -1.61 0.60
N ILE A 25 3.59 -0.76 -0.27
CA ILE A 25 3.84 0.68 -0.17
C ILE A 25 2.82 1.20 0.83
N ASP A 26 3.33 1.76 1.92
CA ASP A 26 2.52 2.41 2.94
C ASP A 26 1.87 3.66 2.34
N PRO A 27 0.66 4.03 2.82
CA PRO A 27 0.01 5.25 2.36
C PRO A 27 0.85 6.49 2.70
N PHE A 28 0.79 7.49 1.84
CA PHE A 28 1.59 8.72 1.97
C PHE A 28 0.76 9.94 1.52
N ILE A 29 1.10 11.11 2.03
CA ILE A 29 0.45 12.37 1.63
C ILE A 29 0.91 12.72 0.20
N SER A 30 -0.03 12.73 -0.75
CA SER A 30 0.24 13.03 -2.16
C SER A 30 0.06 14.49 -2.51
N GLU A 31 -0.92 15.17 -1.93
CA GLU A 31 -1.31 16.52 -2.33
C GLU A 31 -1.80 17.32 -1.12
N ILE A 32 -1.52 18.62 -1.11
CA ILE A 32 -1.89 19.55 -0.05
C ILE A 32 -2.36 20.84 -0.72
N HIS A 33 -3.48 21.38 -0.27
CA HIS A 33 -3.93 22.72 -0.64
C HIS A 33 -4.32 23.51 0.62
N TYR A 34 -3.67 24.66 0.83
CA TYR A 34 -3.84 25.50 2.03
C TYR A 34 -3.81 27.01 1.76
N ASP A 35 -3.11 27.52 0.73
CA ASP A 35 -2.90 28.97 0.58
C ASP A 35 -3.30 29.48 -0.82
N ASN A 36 -4.50 30.05 -0.93
CA ASN A 36 -4.96 30.71 -2.13
C ASN A 36 -4.53 32.17 -2.20
N ALA A 37 -4.47 32.71 -3.41
CA ALA A 37 -4.43 34.16 -3.60
C ALA A 37 -5.72 34.81 -3.05
N GLY A 38 -5.66 35.34 -1.83
CA GLY A 38 -6.78 36.05 -1.21
C GLY A 38 -7.38 35.29 -0.02
N THR A 39 -8.65 34.91 -0.10
CA THR A 39 -9.29 34.08 0.93
C THR A 39 -9.15 32.61 0.55
N ASP A 40 -8.65 31.82 1.49
CA ASP A 40 -8.50 30.38 1.33
C ASP A 40 -9.85 29.68 1.20
N HIS A 41 -9.91 28.71 0.30
CA HIS A 41 -11.09 27.91 0.00
C HIS A 41 -10.68 26.56 -0.59
N ASP A 42 -11.59 25.59 -0.54
CA ASP A 42 -11.37 24.23 -1.05
C ASP A 42 -10.09 23.59 -0.49
N GLU A 43 -9.78 23.82 0.79
CA GLU A 43 -8.55 23.33 1.43
C GLU A 43 -8.62 21.83 1.72
N PHE A 44 -7.53 21.10 1.44
CA PHE A 44 -7.50 19.66 1.64
C PHE A 44 -6.10 19.07 1.78
N VAL A 45 -6.08 17.80 2.22
CA VAL A 45 -4.93 16.91 2.18
C VAL A 45 -5.35 15.61 1.50
N ALA A 46 -4.66 15.24 0.42
CA ALA A 46 -4.88 13.97 -0.26
C ALA A 46 -3.80 12.95 0.12
N VAL A 47 -4.22 11.69 0.23
CA VAL A 47 -3.38 10.59 0.68
C VAL A 47 -3.53 9.43 -0.31
N THR A 48 -2.41 9.03 -0.92
CA THR A 48 -2.36 7.93 -1.87
C THR A 48 -1.94 6.65 -1.17
N GLY A 49 -2.62 5.55 -1.48
CA GLY A 49 -2.32 4.20 -1.01
C GLY A 49 -2.71 3.13 -2.03
N PRO A 50 -2.38 1.85 -1.78
CA PRO A 50 -2.73 0.77 -2.69
C PRO A 50 -4.26 0.59 -2.78
N SER A 51 -4.76 0.18 -3.95
CA SER A 51 -6.19 -0.08 -4.10
C SER A 51 -6.66 -1.20 -3.18
N GLY A 52 -7.75 -0.96 -2.46
CA GLY A 52 -8.29 -1.88 -1.44
C GLY A 52 -7.63 -1.75 -0.07
N PHE A 53 -6.79 -0.73 0.15
CA PHE A 53 -6.28 -0.38 1.47
C PHE A 53 -7.42 -0.06 2.46
N ASP A 54 -7.30 -0.53 3.69
CA ASP A 54 -8.26 -0.24 4.76
C ASP A 54 -7.90 1.09 5.43
N TRP A 55 -8.65 2.13 5.08
CA TRP A 55 -8.51 3.47 5.63
C TRP A 55 -9.16 3.63 7.02
N SER A 56 -9.82 2.59 7.55
CA SER A 56 -10.55 2.67 8.82
C SER A 56 -9.63 3.09 9.97
N GLY A 57 -9.90 4.26 10.55
CA GLY A 57 -9.16 4.80 11.69
C GLY A 57 -7.88 5.55 11.33
N TRP A 58 -7.54 5.67 10.04
CA TRP A 58 -6.50 6.60 9.60
C TRP A 58 -7.02 8.03 9.66
N GLN A 59 -6.12 8.98 9.91
CA GLN A 59 -6.47 10.40 9.98
C GLN A 59 -5.31 11.29 9.56
N VAL A 60 -5.66 12.49 9.15
CA VAL A 60 -4.73 13.62 8.98
C VAL A 60 -4.86 14.52 10.21
N VAL A 61 -3.73 14.97 10.76
CA VAL A 61 -3.68 15.88 11.92
C VAL A 61 -2.83 17.09 11.56
N LEU A 62 -3.35 18.30 11.81
CA LEU A 62 -2.69 19.56 11.52
C LEU A 62 -2.04 20.14 12.78
N TYR A 63 -0.85 20.70 12.61
CA TYR A 63 0.00 21.24 13.68
C TYR A 63 0.36 22.68 13.39
N ASN A 64 0.19 23.52 14.42
CA ASN A 64 0.53 24.94 14.35
C ASN A 64 2.04 25.09 14.49
N GLY A 65 2.77 25.65 13.53
CA GLY A 65 4.23 25.74 13.62
C GLY A 65 4.73 26.88 14.50
N ALA A 66 3.88 27.81 14.92
CA ALA A 66 4.27 28.83 15.90
C ALA A 66 4.41 28.26 17.33
N ASN A 67 3.62 27.23 17.69
CA ASN A 67 3.63 26.65 19.05
C ASN A 67 3.80 25.12 19.09
N GLY A 68 3.77 24.44 17.95
CA GLY A 68 3.91 23.00 17.80
C GLY A 68 2.68 22.16 18.19
N ALA A 69 1.56 22.79 18.56
CA ALA A 69 0.38 22.07 19.02
C ALA A 69 -0.50 21.64 17.85
N GLU A 70 -1.13 20.47 17.97
CA GLU A 70 -2.21 20.08 17.04
C GLU A 70 -3.41 21.04 17.16
N TYR A 71 -4.03 21.40 16.04
CA TYR A 71 -5.19 22.30 16.02
C TYR A 71 -6.42 21.73 15.33
N ALA A 72 -6.26 20.76 14.43
CA ALA A 72 -7.37 20.08 13.76
C ALA A 72 -6.99 18.66 13.35
N SER A 73 -7.99 17.82 13.13
CA SER A 73 -7.80 16.46 12.63
C SER A 73 -9.03 15.99 11.86
N GLU A 74 -8.81 15.28 10.76
CA GLU A 74 -9.89 14.71 9.94
C GLU A 74 -9.62 13.23 9.62
N PRO A 75 -10.61 12.34 9.79
CA PRO A 75 -10.47 10.94 9.45
C PRO A 75 -10.44 10.72 7.93
N LEU A 76 -9.59 9.81 7.46
CA LEU A 76 -9.61 9.36 6.07
C LEU A 76 -10.80 8.42 5.87
N GLN A 77 -11.74 8.80 5.01
CA GLN A 77 -12.96 8.03 4.79
C GLN A 77 -12.90 7.22 3.49
N PRO A 78 -13.34 5.95 3.49
CA PRO A 78 -13.40 5.14 2.27
C PRO A 78 -14.32 5.70 1.18
N ALA A 79 -15.28 6.57 1.52
CA ALA A 79 -16.22 7.15 0.55
C ALA A 79 -15.59 8.26 -0.31
N SER A 80 -14.55 8.93 0.18
CA SER A 80 -13.75 9.87 -0.62
C SER A 80 -12.63 9.16 -1.40
N ALA A 81 -12.56 7.84 -1.30
CA ALA A 81 -11.57 7.03 -2.01
C ALA A 81 -11.93 6.86 -3.48
N LEU A 82 -11.01 7.22 -4.37
CA LEU A 82 -11.14 6.99 -5.80
C LEU A 82 -9.93 6.18 -6.30
N SER A 83 -10.22 5.04 -6.92
CA SER A 83 -9.19 4.13 -7.43
C SER A 83 -8.86 4.40 -8.89
N THR A 84 -7.58 4.57 -9.20
CA THR A 84 -7.05 4.58 -10.57
C THR A 84 -6.02 3.47 -10.71
N GLY A 85 -6.40 2.41 -11.43
CA GLY A 85 -5.55 1.24 -11.61
C GLY A 85 -5.20 0.57 -10.28
N PRO A 86 -3.91 0.37 -9.95
CA PRO A 86 -3.50 -0.28 -8.70
C PRO A 86 -3.52 0.62 -7.46
N TRP A 87 -3.91 1.88 -7.60
CA TRP A 87 -3.78 2.91 -6.57
C TRP A 87 -5.12 3.54 -6.25
N THR A 88 -5.23 4.07 -5.04
CA THR A 88 -6.37 4.79 -4.52
C THR A 88 -5.90 6.05 -3.83
N GLU A 89 -6.58 7.16 -4.07
CA GLU A 89 -6.39 8.37 -3.30
C GLU A 89 -7.63 8.67 -2.46
N VAL A 90 -7.41 9.15 -1.23
CA VAL A 90 -8.44 9.59 -0.29
C VAL A 90 -8.17 11.03 0.10
N VAL A 91 -9.22 11.84 0.18
CA VAL A 91 -9.12 13.26 0.55
C VAL A 91 -9.69 13.48 1.95
N ALA A 92 -8.94 14.24 2.75
CA ALA A 92 -9.40 14.90 3.97
C ALA A 92 -9.58 16.40 3.68
N SER A 93 -10.81 16.89 3.73
CA SER A 93 -11.13 18.31 3.54
C SER A 93 -11.11 19.03 4.89
N PHE A 94 -10.61 20.26 4.90
CA PHE A 94 -10.53 21.10 6.08
C PHE A 94 -11.16 22.47 5.80
N ASP A 95 -11.64 23.11 6.85
CA ASP A 95 -12.03 24.53 6.83
C ASP A 95 -11.02 25.30 7.70
N GLY A 96 -10.03 25.94 7.06
CA GLY A 96 -9.01 26.76 7.72
C GLY A 96 -7.74 26.00 8.10
N ILE A 97 -7.08 25.39 7.12
CA ILE A 97 -5.65 25.09 7.21
C ILE A 97 -4.90 26.43 7.34
N GLN A 98 -3.88 26.47 8.19
CA GLN A 98 -3.17 27.72 8.46
C GLN A 98 -2.10 27.98 7.38
N ASN A 99 -2.02 29.24 6.94
CA ASN A 99 -0.93 29.76 6.13
C ASN A 99 0.23 30.14 7.05
N GLY A 100 1.42 29.62 6.78
CA GLY A 100 2.61 29.86 7.60
C GLY A 100 3.42 28.60 7.81
N PRO A 101 4.49 28.68 8.63
CA PRO A 101 5.16 27.48 9.06
C PRO A 101 4.18 26.65 9.89
N ASP A 102 3.78 25.52 9.34
CA ASP A 102 2.82 24.59 9.92
C ASP A 102 3.15 23.18 9.43
N ALA A 103 2.50 22.17 10.02
CA ALA A 103 2.79 20.79 9.66
C ALA A 103 1.56 19.88 9.65
N ILE A 104 1.69 18.78 8.92
CA ILE A 104 0.63 17.81 8.66
C ILE A 104 1.18 16.43 8.99
N ALA A 105 0.48 15.68 9.84
CA ALA A 105 0.79 14.29 10.13
C ALA A 105 -0.25 13.36 9.54
N LEU A 106 0.22 12.32 8.84
CA LEU A 106 -0.59 11.15 8.51
C LEU A 106 -0.45 10.13 9.64
N VAL A 107 -1.57 9.76 10.26
CA VAL A 107 -1.57 8.94 11.48
C VAL A 107 -2.39 7.67 11.26
N SER A 108 -1.79 6.53 11.58
CA SER A 108 -2.42 5.22 11.52
C SER A 108 -3.43 5.01 12.66
N PRO A 109 -4.30 3.98 12.58
CA PRO A 109 -5.30 3.68 13.62
C PRO A 109 -4.70 3.33 14.99
N LEU A 110 -3.42 2.94 15.02
CA LEU A 110 -2.69 2.64 16.25
C LEU A 110 -1.99 3.88 16.84
N GLY A 111 -2.17 5.06 16.23
CA GLY A 111 -1.52 6.31 16.64
C GLY A 111 -0.08 6.46 16.17
N ALA A 112 0.45 5.54 15.35
CA ALA A 112 1.76 5.71 14.74
C ALA A 112 1.71 6.72 13.60
N VAL A 113 2.68 7.63 13.56
CA VAL A 113 2.84 8.63 12.50
C VAL A 113 3.55 8.00 11.31
N ALA A 114 2.86 7.94 10.17
CA ALA A 114 3.39 7.43 8.91
C ALA A 114 4.22 8.50 8.19
N GLU A 115 3.73 9.74 8.17
CA GLU A 115 4.45 10.90 7.66
C GLU A 115 4.19 12.12 8.54
N PHE A 116 5.18 12.99 8.67
CA PHE A 116 5.05 14.29 9.32
C PHE A 116 5.76 15.34 8.48
N LEU A 117 4.99 16.16 7.77
CA LEU A 117 5.47 17.09 6.75
C LEU A 117 5.26 18.52 7.24
N GLY A 118 6.30 19.35 7.15
CA GLY A 118 6.20 20.78 7.43
C GLY A 118 6.25 21.58 6.14
N TYR A 119 5.51 22.67 6.05
CA TYR A 119 5.65 23.64 4.96
C TYR A 119 6.03 24.99 5.55
N GLU A 120 6.75 25.81 4.77
CA GLU A 120 7.23 27.16 5.14
C GLU A 120 8.12 27.28 6.40
N GLY A 121 8.39 26.18 7.10
CA GLY A 121 9.34 26.11 8.19
C GLY A 121 9.33 24.76 8.89
N ASP A 122 10.36 24.53 9.70
CA ASP A 122 10.45 23.34 10.55
C ASP A 122 9.44 23.43 11.70
N VAL A 123 8.75 22.33 12.00
CA VAL A 123 7.81 22.24 13.12
C VAL A 123 8.22 21.11 14.04
N VAL A 124 8.33 21.39 15.34
CA VAL A 124 8.48 20.36 16.37
C VAL A 124 7.15 20.23 17.09
N ALA A 125 6.52 19.06 16.98
CA ALA A 125 5.24 18.81 17.61
C ALA A 125 5.40 18.73 19.15
N VAL A 126 4.53 19.43 19.88
CA VAL A 126 4.51 19.45 21.36
C VAL A 126 3.29 18.75 21.96
N SER A 127 2.33 18.39 21.13
CA SER A 127 1.14 17.60 21.49
C SER A 127 0.81 16.60 20.39
N GLY A 128 -0.28 15.84 20.55
CA GLY A 128 -0.80 14.97 19.50
C GLY A 128 0.06 13.72 19.20
N PRO A 129 -0.35 12.94 18.18
CA PRO A 129 0.35 11.73 17.76
C PRO A 129 1.82 11.94 17.37
N ALA A 130 2.18 13.13 16.88
CA ALA A 130 3.55 13.46 16.47
C ALA A 130 4.42 14.05 17.59
N VAL A 131 3.93 14.12 18.84
CA VAL A 131 4.65 14.75 19.96
C VAL A 131 6.12 14.35 20.04
N GLY A 132 7.00 15.35 20.08
CA GLY A 132 8.46 15.20 20.14
C GLY A 132 9.13 14.92 18.79
N GLN A 133 8.39 14.75 17.71
CA GLN A 133 8.93 14.60 16.36
C GLN A 133 9.16 15.98 15.71
N THR A 134 10.16 16.05 14.83
CA THR A 134 10.38 17.20 13.93
C THR A 134 9.85 16.85 12.56
N SER A 135 9.10 17.76 11.95
CA SER A 135 8.55 17.57 10.62
C SER A 135 9.65 17.55 9.56
N TRP A 136 9.42 16.85 8.45
CA TRP A 136 10.23 16.97 7.26
C TRP A 136 9.76 18.19 6.47
N LEU A 137 10.61 19.20 6.37
CA LEU A 137 10.31 20.42 5.61
C LEU A 137 10.22 20.12 4.11
N LEU A 138 9.06 20.44 3.54
CA LEU A 138 8.82 20.38 2.10
C LEU A 138 9.75 21.34 1.35
N PRO A 139 10.29 20.94 0.19
CA PRO A 139 11.15 21.81 -0.61
C PRO A 139 10.37 22.88 -1.39
N ALA A 140 9.04 22.88 -1.29
CA ALA A 140 8.13 23.82 -1.95
C ALA A 140 6.96 24.17 -1.02
N SER A 141 6.36 25.33 -1.23
CA SER A 141 5.20 25.85 -0.50
C SER A 141 4.19 26.46 -1.47
N GLU A 142 2.94 26.54 -1.04
CA GLU A 142 1.95 27.41 -1.67
C GLU A 142 2.20 28.83 -1.16
N VAL A 143 2.19 29.81 -2.07
CA VAL A 143 2.38 31.22 -1.71
C VAL A 143 1.37 32.02 -2.51
N GLY A 144 0.15 32.07 -1.99
CA GLY A 144 -1.03 32.64 -2.64
C GLY A 144 -1.23 32.08 -4.05
N VAL A 145 -1.43 30.76 -4.17
CA VAL A 145 -1.58 30.12 -5.48
C VAL A 145 -2.96 30.43 -6.08
N ALA A 146 -3.05 30.41 -7.42
CA ALA A 146 -4.32 30.62 -8.11
C ALA A 146 -5.30 29.48 -7.82
N GLU A 147 -6.60 29.76 -7.91
CA GLU A 147 -7.66 28.76 -7.72
C GLU A 147 -7.45 27.55 -8.65
N GLY A 148 -7.65 26.36 -8.09
CA GLY A 148 -7.46 25.09 -8.81
C GLY A 148 -6.01 24.67 -8.99
N LEU A 149 -5.05 25.31 -8.31
CA LEU A 149 -3.68 24.82 -8.17
C LEU A 149 -3.45 24.31 -6.74
N SER A 150 -2.57 23.33 -6.61
CA SER A 150 -2.19 22.76 -5.32
C SER A 150 -0.73 22.31 -5.29
N LEU A 151 -0.20 22.09 -4.09
CA LEU A 151 1.11 21.49 -3.86
C LEU A 151 1.03 19.95 -3.95
N GLN A 152 1.76 19.37 -4.90
CA GLN A 152 1.66 17.95 -5.27
C GLN A 152 3.01 17.23 -5.27
N ARG A 153 2.99 15.96 -4.85
CA ARG A 153 4.06 15.01 -5.14
C ARG A 153 4.03 14.57 -6.60
N GLN A 154 5.21 14.48 -7.20
CA GLN A 154 5.46 14.03 -8.57
C GLN A 154 6.71 13.12 -8.61
N GLY A 155 6.92 12.42 -9.72
CA GLY A 155 8.08 11.55 -9.91
C GLY A 155 7.88 10.15 -9.31
N THR A 156 8.98 9.42 -9.12
CA THR A 156 8.96 8.02 -8.60
C THR A 156 9.10 7.98 -7.09
N LEU A 157 8.65 6.91 -6.43
CA LEU A 157 8.80 6.74 -4.96
C LEU A 157 10.23 6.98 -4.44
N ASP A 158 11.24 6.62 -5.24
CA ASP A 158 12.65 6.74 -4.88
C ASP A 158 13.24 8.15 -5.18
N ASP A 159 12.51 8.99 -5.91
CA ASP A 159 12.94 10.30 -6.39
C ASP A 159 11.72 11.23 -6.54
N TRP A 160 11.03 11.45 -5.42
CA TRP A 160 9.86 12.31 -5.36
C TRP A 160 10.23 13.78 -5.31
N LEU A 161 9.49 14.58 -6.07
CA LEU A 161 9.56 16.03 -6.08
C LEU A 161 8.23 16.61 -5.61
N TRP A 162 8.28 17.80 -5.02
CA TRP A 162 7.09 18.60 -4.72
C TRP A 162 7.03 19.81 -5.64
N GLY A 163 5.85 20.10 -6.18
CA GLY A 163 5.63 21.23 -7.07
C GLY A 163 4.18 21.68 -7.10
N ILE A 164 3.94 22.88 -7.61
CA ILE A 164 2.60 23.42 -7.82
C ILE A 164 2.08 22.96 -9.18
N ASP A 165 0.91 22.33 -9.21
CA ASP A 165 0.22 21.92 -10.44
C ASP A 165 -1.31 22.04 -10.28
N ALA A 166 -2.07 21.72 -11.31
CA ALA A 166 -3.53 21.70 -11.27
C ALA A 166 -4.03 20.68 -10.24
N ALA A 167 -4.85 21.13 -9.30
CA ALA A 167 -5.33 20.33 -8.18
C ALA A 167 -6.09 19.08 -8.65
N THR A 168 -5.77 17.95 -8.04
CA THR A 168 -6.30 16.63 -8.40
C THR A 168 -7.01 15.91 -7.25
N PRO A 169 -7.75 16.57 -6.34
CA PRO A 169 -8.31 15.90 -5.16
C PRO A 169 -9.14 14.67 -5.54
N GLY A 170 -8.71 13.50 -5.05
CA GLY A 170 -9.35 12.21 -5.34
C GLY A 170 -8.90 11.61 -6.67
N ASN A 171 -7.82 12.07 -7.26
CA ASN A 171 -7.23 11.50 -8.46
C ASN A 171 -5.72 11.49 -8.28
N ILE A 172 -5.07 10.46 -8.81
CA ILE A 172 -3.61 10.37 -8.74
C ILE A 172 -3.00 11.60 -9.42
N ASN A 173 -2.15 12.32 -8.67
CA ASN A 173 -1.42 13.49 -9.15
C ASN A 173 -0.81 13.27 -10.54
N VAL A 174 -0.89 14.31 -11.36
CA VAL A 174 -0.24 14.29 -12.68
C VAL A 174 1.27 14.19 -12.49
N GLY A 175 1.90 13.23 -13.19
CA GLY A 175 3.34 13.03 -13.12
C GLY A 175 3.82 12.20 -11.91
N LEU A 176 2.93 11.75 -11.02
CA LEU A 176 3.28 10.75 -10.02
C LEU A 176 3.43 9.38 -10.69
N VAL A 177 4.61 8.79 -10.55
CA VAL A 177 5.00 7.52 -11.16
C VAL A 177 5.06 6.45 -10.08
N LEU A 178 3.96 5.72 -9.95
CA LEU A 178 3.83 4.65 -8.97
C LEU A 178 4.21 3.29 -9.57
N PRO A 179 4.88 2.41 -8.84
CA PRO A 179 5.22 1.09 -9.33
C PRO A 179 3.96 0.29 -9.66
N PRO A 180 4.05 -0.73 -10.55
CA PRO A 180 2.94 -1.63 -10.78
C PRO A 180 2.56 -2.33 -9.47
N ALA A 181 1.26 -2.58 -9.25
CA ALA A 181 0.84 -3.41 -8.13
C ALA A 181 1.59 -4.75 -8.18
N SER A 182 2.16 -5.13 -7.03
CA SER A 182 2.72 -6.47 -6.87
C SER A 182 1.57 -7.47 -6.95
N THR A 183 1.37 -8.07 -8.13
CA THR A 183 0.52 -9.26 -8.23
C THR A 183 1.21 -10.36 -7.44
N VAL A 184 0.73 -10.67 -6.24
CA VAL A 184 1.19 -11.86 -5.54
C VAL A 184 0.83 -13.05 -6.43
N PRO A 185 1.80 -13.79 -7.00
CA PRO A 185 1.47 -15.03 -7.66
C PRO A 185 0.85 -15.93 -6.60
N LEU A 186 -0.42 -16.28 -6.75
CA LEU A 186 -1.08 -17.26 -5.88
C LEU A 186 -0.14 -18.47 -5.76
N PRO A 187 0.17 -18.98 -4.55
CA PRO A 187 1.00 -20.17 -4.40
C PRO A 187 0.38 -21.30 -5.22
N GLY A 188 1.03 -21.59 -6.36
CA GLY A 188 0.69 -22.60 -7.35
C GLY A 188 -0.77 -23.06 -7.43
N ALA A 189 -1.60 -22.41 -8.25
CA ALA A 189 -2.75 -23.10 -8.87
C ALA A 189 -2.31 -24.41 -9.57
N TRP A 190 -1.04 -24.47 -10.00
CA TRP A 190 -0.37 -25.68 -10.49
C TRP A 190 -0.12 -26.76 -9.42
N MET A 191 0.07 -26.40 -8.14
CA MET A 191 0.23 -27.36 -7.03
C MET A 191 -1.10 -28.00 -6.63
N LEU A 192 -2.21 -27.27 -6.77
CA LEU A 192 -3.57 -27.81 -6.59
C LEU A 192 -3.98 -28.74 -7.74
N ALA A 193 -3.55 -28.47 -8.98
CA ALA A 193 -3.85 -29.33 -10.14
C ALA A 193 -3.12 -30.69 -10.13
N MET A 194 -1.91 -30.77 -9.55
CA MET A 194 -1.15 -32.04 -9.47
C MET A 194 -1.57 -32.95 -8.31
N SER A 195 -2.33 -32.43 -7.34
CA SER A 195 -2.83 -33.22 -6.20
C SER A 195 -4.09 -34.04 -6.53
N GLY A 196 -4.76 -33.76 -7.66
CA GLY A 196 -5.98 -34.44 -8.10
C GLY A 196 -5.76 -35.71 -8.95
N LEU A 197 -4.53 -36.01 -9.38
CA LEU A 197 -4.25 -37.10 -10.33
C LEU A 197 -3.60 -38.34 -9.68
N LEU A 198 -4.06 -38.76 -8.49
CA LEU A 198 -3.59 -39.99 -7.84
C LEU A 198 -4.71 -40.88 -7.27
N VAL A 199 -5.96 -40.70 -7.72
CA VAL A 199 -7.12 -41.47 -7.21
C VAL A 199 -7.76 -42.43 -8.24
N VAL A 200 -7.40 -42.40 -9.53
CA VAL A 200 -8.12 -43.19 -10.57
C VAL A 200 -7.35 -44.43 -11.08
N GLY A 201 -6.28 -44.87 -10.42
CA GLY A 201 -5.46 -46.02 -10.88
C GLY A 201 -5.79 -47.40 -10.28
N GLY A 202 -6.65 -47.50 -9.27
CA GLY A 202 -6.70 -48.67 -8.39
C GLY A 202 -7.81 -49.70 -8.64
N MET A 203 -8.56 -49.64 -9.74
CA MET A 203 -9.68 -50.58 -9.98
C MET A 203 -9.30 -51.69 -10.95
N ALA A 204 -8.33 -52.53 -10.56
CA ALA A 204 -8.04 -53.79 -11.24
C ALA A 204 -9.02 -54.87 -10.78
N ARG A 205 -9.85 -55.34 -11.73
CA ARG A 205 -10.83 -56.43 -11.53
C ARG A 205 -10.10 -57.73 -11.16
N ARG A 206 -10.57 -58.42 -10.11
CA ARG A 206 -10.07 -59.74 -9.69
C ARG A 206 -10.38 -60.80 -10.77
N PRO A 207 -9.41 -61.60 -11.23
CA PRO A 207 -9.72 -62.79 -12.02
C PRO A 207 -10.21 -63.93 -11.11
N SER A 208 -11.26 -64.62 -11.57
CA SER A 208 -11.88 -65.78 -10.93
C SER A 208 -10.90 -66.95 -10.82
N ALA A 209 -10.74 -67.52 -9.63
CA ALA A 209 -9.98 -68.74 -9.42
C ALA A 209 -10.85 -69.96 -9.70
N THR A 210 -10.53 -70.70 -10.75
CA THR A 210 -11.08 -72.03 -11.05
C THR A 210 -10.44 -73.04 -10.10
N ALA A 211 -11.25 -73.74 -9.32
CA ALA A 211 -10.81 -74.82 -8.43
C ALA A 211 -10.39 -76.05 -9.24
N GLN A 212 -9.23 -76.65 -8.91
CA GLN A 212 -8.85 -77.97 -9.37
C GLN A 212 -8.43 -78.82 -8.17
N VAL A 213 -9.02 -80.02 -8.11
CA VAL A 213 -9.03 -81.00 -7.01
C VAL A 213 -8.01 -82.13 -7.30
N CYS A 214 -7.67 -82.90 -6.25
CA CYS A 214 -6.94 -84.20 -6.18
C CYS A 214 -5.42 -84.12 -5.94
N ALA A 215 -4.75 -85.02 -5.20
CA ALA A 215 -5.14 -86.09 -4.27
C ALA A 215 -3.86 -86.60 -3.55
N VAL A 216 -4.04 -87.13 -2.33
CA VAL A 216 -3.38 -88.29 -1.66
C VAL A 216 -1.88 -88.57 -1.93
N THR A 217 -1.10 -88.58 -0.85
CA THR A 217 -0.45 -89.79 -0.28
C THR A 217 -0.46 -89.69 1.23
#